data_AF-A0A8J5WLR7-F1
#
_entry.id   AF-A0A8J5WLR7-F1
#
_cell.length_a   1.000
_cell.length_b   1.000
_cell.length_c   1.000
_cell.angle_alpha   90.00
_cell.angle_beta   90.00
_cell.angle_gamma   90.00
#
_symmetry.space_group_name_H-M   'P 1'
#
loop_
_entity.id
_entity.type
_entity.pdbx_description
1 polymer ?
#
loop_
_entity_poly.entity_id
_entity_poly.type
_entity_poly.pdbx_seq_one_letter_code
_entity_poly.pdbx_strand_id
1 'polypeptide(L)'
;MNNYFGVGCDAKVALDIHNLREENPERFYSQFMNKVLYAREGAKNIMDNTFDYFPWDVKLEIDGSKINIPQDSEGILVANIRSYMGGVDLWKNEDDISDSFHPQSMHDKMLEVVSFTGMLHLGRLQVGLSRAQRLAQGHHIKIEIKIAMPIQVDGEPWSQEPCTIEVSHHCQAFMLKRVSEEPMGHAASIMADVLQNAENSGIISASQKRTLLQEIASRLL
;
A
#
# COMPACT_ATOMS: atom_id res chain seq x y z
N MET A 1 8.87 4.74 -10.73
CA MET A 1 8.50 4.61 -9.30
C MET A 1 9.07 3.32 -8.75
N ASN A 2 9.48 3.32 -7.49
CA ASN A 2 9.89 2.14 -6.74
C ASN A 2 8.83 1.71 -5.72
N ASN A 3 8.10 2.68 -5.15
CA ASN A 3 7.17 2.43 -4.05
C ASN A 3 5.72 2.65 -4.49
N TYR A 4 5.39 3.86 -4.92
CA TYR A 4 4.02 4.22 -5.27
C TYR A 4 3.94 5.47 -6.13
N PHE A 5 2.80 5.61 -6.80
CA PHE A 5 2.38 6.77 -7.56
C PHE A 5 0.98 7.18 -7.10
N GLY A 6 0.74 8.47 -6.86
CA GLY A 6 -0.55 8.98 -6.37
C GLY A 6 -1.06 10.16 -7.19
N VAL A 7 -2.39 10.26 -7.32
CA VAL A 7 -3.11 11.36 -7.96
C VAL A 7 -4.26 11.79 -7.06
N GLY A 8 -4.45 13.11 -6.86
CA GLY A 8 -5.58 13.65 -6.10
C GLY A 8 -5.24 14.10 -4.68
N CYS A 9 -6.15 13.90 -3.73
CA CYS A 9 -6.11 14.50 -2.39
C CYS A 9 -4.80 14.24 -1.61
N ASP A 10 -4.31 13.01 -1.65
CA ASP A 10 -3.06 12.62 -1.00
C ASP A 10 -1.83 13.33 -1.62
N ALA A 11 -1.76 13.37 -2.95
CA ALA A 11 -0.71 14.09 -3.69
C ALA A 11 -0.78 15.60 -3.45
N LYS A 12 -1.98 16.16 -3.26
CA LYS A 12 -2.17 17.56 -2.90
C LYS A 12 -1.49 17.90 -1.58
N VAL A 13 -1.68 17.08 -0.54
CA VAL A 13 -1.02 17.30 0.75
C VAL A 13 0.50 17.21 0.64
N ALA A 14 1.00 16.26 -0.15
CA ALA A 14 2.43 16.19 -0.44
C ALA A 14 2.93 17.49 -1.11
N LEU A 15 2.20 18.00 -2.11
CA LEU A 15 2.54 19.24 -2.82
C LEU A 15 2.48 20.48 -1.92
N ASP A 16 1.44 20.60 -1.09
CA ASP A 16 1.28 21.70 -0.13
C ASP A 16 2.45 21.72 0.87
N ILE A 17 2.87 20.54 1.35
CA ILE A 17 4.02 20.40 2.25
C ILE A 17 5.34 20.72 1.53
N HIS A 18 5.50 20.29 0.27
CA HIS A 18 6.67 20.62 -0.53
C HIS A 18 6.80 22.14 -0.70
N ASN A 19 5.73 22.81 -1.12
CA ASN A 19 5.72 24.27 -1.27
C ASN A 19 5.99 24.98 0.06
N LEU A 20 5.37 24.54 1.15
CA LEU A 20 5.61 25.09 2.49
C LEU A 20 7.08 24.95 2.91
N ARG A 21 7.73 23.86 2.52
CA ARG A 21 9.14 23.59 2.80
C ARG A 21 10.07 24.48 1.98
N GLU A 22 9.76 24.70 0.70
CA GLU A 22 10.51 25.62 -0.14
C GLU A 22 10.39 27.07 0.35
N GLU A 23 9.20 27.48 0.81
CA GLU A 23 8.95 28.82 1.32
C GLU A 23 9.53 29.07 2.72
N ASN A 24 9.54 28.05 3.60
CA ASN A 24 9.92 28.19 5.02
C ASN A 24 10.83 27.04 5.48
N PRO A 25 12.04 26.89 4.90
CA PRO A 25 12.92 25.74 5.17
C PRO A 25 13.32 25.62 6.65
N GLU A 26 13.37 26.73 7.40
CA GLU A 26 13.69 26.77 8.82
C GLU A 26 12.65 26.07 9.71
N ARG A 27 11.44 25.85 9.22
CA ARG A 27 10.39 25.11 9.95
C ARG A 27 10.58 23.59 9.89
N PHE A 28 11.37 23.09 8.94
CA PHE A 28 11.58 21.67 8.66
C PHE A 28 12.88 21.14 9.29
N TYR A 29 13.12 21.50 10.54
CA TYR A 29 14.39 21.21 11.24
C TYR A 29 14.41 19.86 11.97
N SER A 30 13.28 19.18 12.12
CA SER A 30 13.22 17.88 12.82
C SER A 30 12.12 16.97 12.29
N GLN A 31 12.33 15.66 12.40
CA GLN A 31 11.34 14.66 11.95
C GLN A 31 10.00 14.79 12.67
N PHE A 32 10.03 15.09 13.99
CA PHE A 32 8.81 15.31 14.76
C PHE A 32 8.03 16.51 14.23
N MET A 33 8.71 17.65 14.01
CA MET A 33 8.06 18.83 13.46
C MET A 33 7.54 18.60 12.04
N ASN A 34 8.27 17.86 11.22
CA ASN A 34 7.80 17.50 9.88
C ASN A 34 6.46 16.73 9.96
N LYS A 35 6.34 15.75 10.86
CA LYS A 35 5.08 15.01 11.07
C LYS A 35 3.95 15.92 11.53
N VAL A 36 4.22 16.87 12.42
CA VAL A 36 3.22 17.85 12.88
C VAL A 36 2.74 18.73 11.73
N LEU A 37 3.65 19.19 10.86
CA LEU A 37 3.31 19.98 9.69
C LEU A 37 2.46 19.16 8.70
N TYR A 38 2.82 17.90 8.43
CA TYR A 38 2.00 16.99 7.61
C TYR A 38 0.59 16.82 8.17
N ALA A 39 0.45 16.60 9.48
CA ALA A 39 -0.85 16.48 10.13
C ALA A 39 -1.68 17.77 9.99
N ARG A 40 -1.03 18.93 10.12
CA ARG A 40 -1.68 20.24 9.96
C ARG A 40 -2.15 20.49 8.53
N GLU A 41 -1.33 20.24 7.52
CA GLU A 41 -1.72 20.44 6.12
C GLU A 41 -2.76 19.41 5.69
N GLY A 42 -2.65 18.16 6.14
CA GLY A 42 -3.69 17.16 5.95
C GLY A 42 -5.03 17.58 6.55
N ALA A 43 -5.03 18.14 7.77
CA ALA A 43 -6.24 18.60 8.45
C ALA A 43 -6.92 19.79 7.75
N LYS A 44 -6.15 20.73 7.16
CA LYS A 44 -6.71 21.85 6.38
C LYS A 44 -7.48 21.37 5.16
N ASN A 45 -7.00 20.29 4.53
CA ASN A 45 -7.59 19.72 3.32
C ASN A 45 -8.79 18.78 3.61
N ILE A 46 -9.24 18.64 4.86
CA ILE A 46 -10.44 17.82 5.21
C ILE A 46 -11.74 18.44 4.72
N MET A 47 -11.82 19.78 4.66
CA MET A 47 -13.00 20.51 4.17
C MET A 47 -12.81 21.04 2.75
N ASP A 48 -11.80 20.51 2.04
CA ASP A 48 -11.47 20.92 0.68
C ASP A 48 -12.26 20.06 -0.32
N ASN A 49 -13.07 20.70 -1.15
CA ASN A 49 -13.90 20.06 -2.16
C ASN A 49 -13.23 20.05 -3.55
N THR A 50 -11.91 20.25 -3.61
CA THR A 50 -11.15 20.33 -4.87
C THR A 50 -11.34 19.09 -5.76
N PHE A 51 -11.63 17.93 -5.17
CA PHE A 51 -11.68 16.64 -5.86
C PHE A 51 -13.09 16.03 -5.96
N ASP A 52 -14.16 16.80 -5.74
CA ASP A 52 -15.55 16.31 -5.86
C ASP A 52 -15.87 15.68 -7.23
N TYR A 53 -15.18 16.13 -8.29
CA TYR A 53 -15.35 15.64 -9.67
C TYR A 53 -14.25 14.66 -10.12
N PHE A 54 -13.39 14.21 -9.20
CA PHE A 54 -12.25 13.34 -9.49
C PHE A 54 -12.60 12.11 -10.35
N PRO A 55 -13.71 11.37 -10.10
CA PRO A 55 -14.07 10.21 -10.93
C PRO A 55 -14.43 10.54 -12.38
N TRP A 56 -14.78 11.79 -12.68
CA TRP A 56 -15.03 12.28 -14.04
C TRP A 56 -13.76 12.81 -14.69
N ASP A 57 -12.83 13.37 -13.91
CA ASP A 57 -11.60 13.98 -14.39
C ASP A 57 -10.46 12.97 -14.63
N VAL A 58 -10.54 11.81 -13.98
CA VAL A 58 -9.57 10.72 -14.10
C VAL A 58 -10.22 9.48 -14.70
N LYS A 59 -9.61 8.88 -15.72
CA LYS A 59 -9.96 7.55 -16.20
C LYS A 59 -8.86 6.55 -15.88
N LEU A 60 -9.26 5.35 -15.48
CA LEU A 60 -8.37 4.25 -15.13
C LEU A 60 -8.57 3.06 -16.07
N GLU A 61 -7.47 2.53 -16.58
CA GLU A 61 -7.42 1.28 -17.33
C GLU A 61 -6.28 0.41 -16.81
N ILE A 62 -6.56 -0.89 -16.64
CA ILE A 62 -5.62 -1.88 -16.10
C ILE A 62 -5.60 -3.06 -17.05
N ASP A 63 -4.43 -3.38 -17.60
CA ASP A 63 -4.22 -4.48 -18.55
C ASP A 63 -5.24 -4.44 -19.73
N GLY A 64 -5.54 -3.24 -20.24
CA GLY A 64 -6.50 -3.01 -21.33
C GLY A 64 -7.98 -2.95 -20.91
N SER A 65 -8.28 -3.18 -19.62
CA SER A 65 -9.65 -3.17 -19.08
C SER A 65 -9.94 -1.88 -18.35
N LYS A 66 -11.03 -1.20 -18.71
CA LYS A 66 -11.47 0.03 -18.02
C LYS A 66 -11.97 -0.30 -16.62
N ILE A 67 -11.48 0.43 -15.63
CA ILE A 67 -11.87 0.29 -14.22
C ILE A 67 -12.71 1.50 -13.82
N ASN A 68 -13.85 1.23 -13.20
CA ASN A 68 -14.72 2.28 -12.67
C ASN A 68 -14.15 2.80 -11.35
N ILE A 69 -13.87 4.10 -11.28
CA ILE A 69 -13.50 4.78 -10.04
C ILE A 69 -14.81 5.08 -9.26
N PRO A 70 -14.89 4.72 -7.96
CA PRO A 70 -16.05 5.02 -7.13
C PRO A 70 -16.38 6.52 -7.10
N GLN A 71 -17.67 6.85 -7.03
CA GLN A 71 -18.16 8.24 -7.17
C GLN A 71 -17.71 9.16 -6.02
N ASP A 72 -17.39 8.59 -4.87
CA ASP A 72 -16.89 9.27 -3.68
C ASP A 72 -15.36 9.32 -3.62
N SER A 73 -14.65 8.85 -4.65
CA SER A 73 -13.19 8.88 -4.68
C SER A 73 -12.65 10.27 -5.01
N GLU A 74 -11.69 10.72 -4.22
CA GLU A 74 -10.96 12.00 -4.37
C GLU A 74 -9.47 11.79 -4.74
N GLY A 75 -9.06 10.52 -4.88
CA GLY A 75 -7.70 10.16 -5.22
C GLY A 75 -7.54 8.68 -5.52
N ILE A 76 -6.48 8.35 -6.28
CA ILE A 76 -6.02 6.98 -6.51
C ILE A 76 -4.54 6.85 -6.17
N LEU A 77 -4.14 5.66 -5.75
CA LEU A 77 -2.75 5.28 -5.54
C LEU A 77 -2.46 3.97 -6.26
N VAL A 78 -1.40 3.98 -7.05
CA VAL A 78 -0.76 2.79 -7.60
C VAL A 78 0.38 2.41 -6.66
N ALA A 79 0.30 1.25 -6.03
CA ALA A 79 1.28 0.75 -5.07
C ALA A 79 2.08 -0.42 -5.64
N ASN A 80 3.39 -0.39 -5.42
CA ASN A 80 4.32 -1.50 -5.64
C ASN A 80 4.79 -2.12 -4.32
N ILE A 81 4.65 -1.42 -3.19
CA ILE A 81 5.02 -1.88 -1.85
C ILE A 81 3.80 -1.96 -0.93
N ARG A 82 3.90 -2.78 0.12
CA ARG A 82 2.79 -3.00 1.06
C ARG A 82 2.45 -1.82 1.95
N SER A 83 3.46 -1.03 2.32
CA SER A 83 3.31 -0.01 3.34
C SER A 83 3.21 1.39 2.74
N TYR A 84 2.17 2.13 3.13
CA TYR A 84 1.96 3.52 2.81
C TYR A 84 1.83 4.38 4.08
N MET A 85 2.02 5.71 3.97
CA MET A 85 1.72 6.68 5.04
C MET A 85 2.23 6.29 6.45
N GLY A 86 3.49 5.85 6.53
CA GLY A 86 4.11 5.47 7.80
C GLY A 86 3.73 4.09 8.34
N GLY A 87 3.32 3.15 7.48
CA GLY A 87 3.16 1.74 7.81
C GLY A 87 1.75 1.17 7.62
N VAL A 88 0.84 1.94 7.03
CA VAL A 88 -0.52 1.50 6.68
C VAL A 88 -0.45 0.47 5.56
N ASP A 89 -1.09 -0.68 5.76
CA ASP A 89 -1.31 -1.67 4.70
C ASP A 89 -2.62 -1.32 3.96
N LEU A 90 -2.48 -0.84 2.72
CA LEU A 90 -3.62 -0.40 1.90
C LEU A 90 -4.34 -1.56 1.21
N TRP A 91 -3.69 -2.71 1.06
CA TRP A 91 -4.24 -3.85 0.34
C TRP A 91 -4.87 -4.89 1.27
N LYS A 92 -4.61 -4.79 2.57
CA LYS A 92 -5.22 -5.65 3.59
C LYS A 92 -6.69 -5.31 3.78
N ASN A 93 -7.54 -6.27 3.45
CA ASN A 93 -8.94 -6.27 3.81
C ASN A 93 -9.27 -7.64 4.43
N GLU A 94 -9.56 -7.68 5.73
CA GLU A 94 -9.86 -8.91 6.47
C GLU A 94 -11.33 -9.33 6.34
N ASP A 95 -12.19 -8.39 5.89
CA ASP A 95 -13.64 -8.54 5.90
C ASP A 95 -14.21 -9.08 4.58
N ASP A 96 -13.40 -9.14 3.51
CA ASP A 96 -13.82 -9.61 2.19
C ASP A 96 -13.34 -11.04 1.90
N ILE A 97 -14.23 -12.00 2.14
CA ILE A 97 -14.10 -13.40 1.70
C ILE A 97 -14.38 -13.53 0.17
N SER A 98 -14.78 -12.43 -0.48
CA SER A 98 -15.45 -12.45 -1.79
C SER A 98 -14.68 -11.82 -2.95
N ASP A 99 -13.57 -11.11 -2.71
CA ASP A 99 -12.82 -10.51 -3.79
C ASP A 99 -11.77 -11.44 -4.37
N SER A 100 -11.66 -11.40 -5.69
CA SER A 100 -10.80 -12.28 -6.50
C SER A 100 -9.34 -11.78 -6.56
N PHE A 101 -8.96 -10.85 -5.68
CA PHE A 101 -7.63 -10.26 -5.68
C PHE A 101 -6.58 -11.19 -5.07
N HIS A 102 -5.38 -11.15 -5.63
CA HIS A 102 -4.24 -11.86 -5.08
C HIS A 102 -3.64 -11.10 -3.89
N PRO A 103 -2.99 -11.82 -2.95
CA PRO A 103 -2.19 -11.17 -1.92
C PRO A 103 -1.10 -10.30 -2.56
N GLN A 104 -0.96 -9.06 -2.09
CA GLN A 104 0.03 -8.12 -2.61
C GLN A 104 1.46 -8.65 -2.46
N SER A 105 2.29 -8.48 -3.49
CA SER A 105 3.70 -8.86 -3.49
C SER A 105 4.53 -7.85 -4.27
N MET A 106 5.75 -7.60 -3.81
CA MET A 106 6.68 -6.68 -4.50
C MET A 106 7.52 -7.40 -5.57
N HIS A 107 7.28 -8.70 -5.78
CA HIS A 107 8.16 -9.58 -6.57
C HIS A 107 7.43 -10.31 -7.70
N ASP A 108 6.11 -10.15 -7.81
CA ASP A 108 5.27 -10.75 -8.84
C ASP A 108 5.13 -9.87 -10.09
N LYS A 109 5.64 -8.63 -10.04
CA LYS A 109 5.58 -7.61 -11.11
C LYS A 109 4.17 -7.10 -11.38
N MET A 110 3.25 -7.34 -10.45
CA MET A 110 1.94 -6.73 -10.43
C MET A 110 1.95 -5.48 -9.54
N LEU A 111 1.01 -4.58 -9.82
CA LEU A 111 0.80 -3.36 -9.06
C LEU A 111 -0.64 -3.32 -8.57
N GLU A 112 -0.82 -2.81 -7.35
CA GLU A 112 -2.11 -2.64 -6.71
C GLU A 112 -2.62 -1.22 -6.95
N VAL A 113 -3.90 -1.07 -7.30
CA VAL A 113 -4.55 0.23 -7.41
C VAL A 113 -5.66 0.34 -6.38
N VAL A 114 -5.58 1.38 -5.55
CA VAL A 114 -6.58 1.70 -4.53
C VAL A 114 -7.11 3.12 -4.71
N SER A 115 -8.30 3.40 -4.17
CA SER A 115 -8.85 4.75 -4.08
C SER A 115 -9.10 5.19 -2.64
N PHE A 116 -9.18 6.51 -2.47
CA PHE A 116 -9.49 7.18 -1.22
C PHE A 116 -10.63 8.17 -1.41
N THR A 117 -11.39 8.42 -0.34
CA THR A 117 -12.57 9.31 -0.33
C THR A 117 -12.26 10.62 0.40
N GLY A 118 -11.01 11.08 0.29
CA GLY A 118 -10.54 12.34 0.87
C GLY A 118 -9.69 12.22 2.14
N MET A 119 -9.33 13.37 2.69
CA MET A 119 -8.34 13.46 3.79
C MET A 119 -8.84 12.89 5.12
N LEU A 120 -10.15 12.97 5.40
CA LEU A 120 -10.71 12.35 6.59
C LEU A 120 -10.60 10.82 6.54
N HIS A 121 -10.83 10.24 5.36
CA HIS A 121 -10.65 8.80 5.13
C HIS A 121 -9.19 8.41 5.30
N LEU A 122 -8.24 9.14 4.69
CA LEU A 122 -6.80 8.95 4.89
C LEU A 122 -6.39 9.03 6.37
N GLY A 123 -6.90 10.01 7.12
CA GLY A 123 -6.63 10.11 8.56
C GLY A 123 -7.14 8.88 9.34
N ARG A 124 -8.33 8.37 9.02
CA ARG A 124 -8.88 7.14 9.63
C ARG A 124 -8.09 5.88 9.24
N LEU A 125 -7.56 5.82 8.02
CA LEU A 125 -6.66 4.74 7.57
C LEU A 125 -5.41 4.67 8.44
N GLN A 126 -4.80 5.83 8.72
CA GLN A 126 -3.57 5.92 9.50
C GLN A 126 -3.72 5.38 10.93
N VAL A 127 -4.90 5.53 11.53
CA VAL A 127 -5.22 5.04 12.89
C VAL A 127 -5.94 3.69 12.89
N GLY A 128 -6.09 3.04 11.73
CA GLY A 128 -6.71 1.73 11.61
C GLY A 128 -8.23 1.69 11.80
N LEU A 129 -8.91 2.83 11.65
CA LEU A 129 -10.38 2.97 11.75
C LEU A 129 -11.08 2.90 10.39
N SER A 130 -10.35 2.69 9.30
CA SER A 130 -10.90 2.56 7.94
C SER A 130 -9.98 1.69 7.05
N ARG A 131 -10.42 1.42 5.82
CA ARG A 131 -9.71 0.59 4.81
C ARG A 131 -9.79 1.25 3.44
N ALA A 132 -8.70 1.20 2.69
CA ALA A 132 -8.67 1.75 1.35
C ALA A 132 -9.54 0.88 0.43
N GLN A 133 -10.15 1.50 -0.57
CA GLN A 133 -10.97 0.78 -1.53
C GLN A 133 -10.05 0.15 -2.58
N ARG A 134 -10.00 -1.20 -2.64
CA ARG A 134 -9.25 -1.93 -3.67
C ARG A 134 -9.96 -1.82 -5.01
N LEU A 135 -9.30 -1.26 -6.01
CA LEU A 135 -9.88 -1.09 -7.35
C LEU A 135 -9.46 -2.21 -8.29
N ALA A 136 -8.16 -2.50 -8.36
CA ALA A 136 -7.61 -3.43 -9.33
C ALA A 136 -6.19 -3.88 -8.98
N GLN A 137 -5.77 -4.97 -9.62
CA GLN A 137 -4.40 -5.49 -9.63
C GLN A 137 -4.02 -5.79 -11.08
N GLY A 138 -2.83 -5.42 -11.53
CA GLY A 138 -2.40 -5.66 -12.92
C GLY A 138 -0.96 -5.25 -13.23
N HIS A 139 -0.53 -5.44 -14.46
CA HIS A 139 0.86 -5.24 -14.90
C HIS A 139 1.09 -3.91 -15.63
N HIS A 140 0.06 -3.40 -16.29
CA HIS A 140 0.07 -2.17 -17.05
C HIS A 140 -1.10 -1.29 -16.62
N ILE A 141 -0.79 -0.16 -15.99
CA ILE A 141 -1.75 0.81 -15.49
C ILE A 141 -1.69 2.05 -16.35
N LYS A 142 -2.84 2.46 -16.86
CA LYS A 142 -3.00 3.65 -17.66
C LYS A 142 -4.00 4.60 -16.98
N ILE A 143 -3.55 5.82 -16.72
CA ILE A 143 -4.29 6.86 -16.03
C ILE A 143 -4.38 8.07 -16.96
N GLU A 144 -5.58 8.39 -17.41
CA GLU A 144 -5.86 9.60 -18.19
C GLU A 144 -6.34 10.70 -17.24
N ILE A 145 -5.61 11.79 -17.16
CA ILE A 145 -5.94 12.98 -16.36
C ILE A 145 -6.40 14.08 -17.32
N LYS A 146 -7.62 14.59 -17.14
CA LYS A 146 -8.24 15.56 -18.07
C LYS A 146 -8.02 17.02 -17.70
N ILE A 147 -7.69 17.30 -16.44
CA ILE A 147 -7.46 18.66 -15.91
C ILE A 147 -6.10 18.71 -15.21
N ALA A 148 -5.60 19.90 -14.89
CA ALA A 148 -4.39 20.01 -14.09
C ALA A 148 -4.66 19.48 -12.66
N MET A 149 -3.84 18.54 -12.17
CA MET A 149 -4.02 17.91 -10.85
C MET A 149 -2.69 17.67 -10.15
N PRO A 150 -2.66 17.70 -8.80
CA PRO A 150 -1.48 17.30 -8.06
C PRO A 150 -1.26 15.79 -8.18
N ILE A 151 -0.03 15.40 -8.47
CA ILE A 151 0.43 14.02 -8.47
C ILE A 151 1.72 13.88 -7.66
N GLN A 152 2.04 12.66 -7.25
CA GLN A 152 3.29 12.37 -6.57
C GLN A 152 3.87 11.02 -6.98
N VAL A 153 5.20 10.91 -7.00
CA VAL A 153 5.93 9.65 -7.15
C VAL A 153 6.90 9.52 -5.98
N ASP A 154 6.78 8.45 -5.21
CA ASP A 154 7.71 8.12 -4.12
C ASP A 154 7.99 9.28 -3.12
N GLY A 155 7.01 10.18 -2.93
CA GLY A 155 7.12 11.35 -2.06
C GLY A 155 7.53 12.66 -2.74
N GLU A 156 7.81 12.65 -4.04
CA GLU A 156 8.11 13.84 -4.85
C GLU A 156 6.84 14.33 -5.58
N PRO A 157 6.25 15.46 -5.19
CA PRO A 157 4.98 15.95 -5.74
C PRO A 157 5.16 17.06 -6.77
N TRP A 158 4.19 17.20 -7.69
CA TRP A 158 4.09 18.34 -8.60
C TRP A 158 2.66 18.51 -9.13
N SER A 159 2.38 19.67 -9.75
CA SER A 159 1.14 19.89 -10.51
C SER A 159 1.31 19.39 -11.93
N GLN A 160 0.49 18.43 -12.34
CA GLN A 160 0.53 17.79 -13.65
C GLN A 160 -0.57 18.34 -14.56
N GLU A 161 -0.19 18.89 -15.71
CA GLU A 161 -1.12 19.25 -16.78
C GLU A 161 -1.80 18.02 -17.40
N PRO A 162 -2.97 18.17 -18.06
CA PRO A 162 -3.71 17.07 -18.66
C PRO A 162 -2.82 16.15 -19.50
N CYS A 163 -2.79 14.87 -19.14
CA CYS A 163 -1.92 13.89 -19.78
C CYS A 163 -2.42 12.46 -19.60
N THR A 164 -1.75 11.53 -20.25
CA THR A 164 -1.91 10.10 -20.00
C THR A 164 -0.62 9.57 -19.40
N ILE A 165 -0.73 8.93 -18.24
CA ILE A 165 0.36 8.33 -17.50
C ILE A 165 0.24 6.82 -17.63
N GLU A 166 1.34 6.17 -18.01
CA GLU A 166 1.43 4.72 -18.09
C GLU A 166 2.48 4.22 -17.10
N VAL A 167 2.09 3.29 -16.24
CA VAL A 167 2.94 2.65 -15.24
C VAL A 167 3.01 1.16 -15.57
N SER A 168 4.22 0.65 -15.73
CA SER A 168 4.46 -0.78 -15.96
C SER A 168 5.81 -1.19 -15.39
N HIS A 169 6.00 -2.50 -15.22
CA HIS A 169 7.26 -3.04 -14.74
C HIS A 169 8.41 -2.73 -15.72
N HIS A 170 9.40 -1.98 -15.24
CA HIS A 170 10.62 -1.68 -16.00
C HIS A 170 11.76 -2.66 -15.66
N CYS A 171 12.12 -2.77 -14.38
CA CYS A 171 13.23 -3.60 -13.92
C CYS A 171 13.03 -4.08 -12.48
N GLN A 172 13.81 -5.08 -12.08
CA GLN A 172 13.79 -5.63 -10.73
C GLN A 172 15.20 -5.59 -10.14
N ALA A 173 15.31 -5.12 -8.90
CA ALA A 173 16.57 -5.06 -8.16
C ALA A 173 16.51 -5.99 -6.94
N PHE A 174 17.66 -6.56 -6.57
CA PHE A 174 17.79 -7.30 -5.32
C PHE A 174 17.97 -6.31 -4.17
N MET A 175 17.07 -6.39 -3.19
CA MET A 175 17.13 -5.58 -1.98
C MET A 175 17.45 -6.46 -0.78
N LEU A 176 18.27 -5.93 0.14
CA LEU A 176 18.45 -6.54 1.45
C LEU A 176 17.14 -6.45 2.21
N LYS A 177 16.50 -7.60 2.44
CA LYS A 177 15.38 -7.72 3.35
C LYS A 177 15.94 -8.14 4.70
N ARG A 178 15.51 -7.48 5.78
CA ARG A 178 15.70 -8.05 7.13
C ARG A 178 15.08 -9.44 7.08
N VAL A 179 15.86 -10.48 7.38
CA VAL A 179 15.31 -11.81 7.64
C VAL A 179 14.28 -11.57 8.72
N SER A 180 13.00 -11.62 8.37
CA SER A 180 11.96 -11.60 9.36
C SER A 180 12.33 -12.76 10.27
N GLU A 181 12.56 -12.48 11.54
CA GLU A 181 12.06 -13.41 12.53
C GLU A 181 10.57 -13.50 12.22
N GLU A 182 10.18 -14.40 11.31
CA GLU A 182 8.90 -15.07 11.53
C GLU A 182 8.97 -15.43 13.01
N PRO A 183 8.01 -15.01 13.85
CA PRO A 183 8.08 -15.39 15.24
C PRO A 183 8.27 -16.89 15.18
N MET A 184 9.41 -17.42 15.67
CA MET A 184 9.78 -18.80 15.38
C MET A 184 8.64 -19.77 15.78
N GLY A 185 7.74 -19.30 16.65
CA GLY A 185 6.43 -19.87 16.94
C GLY A 185 5.46 -20.11 15.76
N HIS A 186 5.38 -19.31 14.69
CA HIS A 186 4.44 -19.57 13.58
C HIS A 186 4.93 -20.73 12.70
N ALA A 187 6.19 -20.69 12.27
CA ALA A 187 6.82 -21.81 11.56
C ALA A 187 6.85 -23.07 12.45
N ALA A 188 7.20 -22.94 13.73
CA ALA A 188 7.16 -24.05 14.69
C ALA A 188 5.73 -24.59 14.89
N SER A 189 4.69 -23.74 14.89
CA SER A 189 3.29 -24.16 14.98
C SER A 189 2.88 -24.96 13.75
N ILE A 190 3.17 -24.46 12.55
CA ILE A 190 2.87 -25.18 11.30
C ILE A 190 3.60 -26.52 11.29
N MET A 191 4.87 -26.56 11.68
CA MET A 191 5.64 -27.80 11.75
C MET A 191 5.06 -28.76 12.80
N ALA A 192 4.64 -28.27 13.97
CA ALA A 192 4.02 -29.08 15.00
C ALA A 192 2.68 -29.67 14.51
N ASP A 193 1.87 -28.89 13.82
CA ASP A 193 0.59 -29.32 13.25
C ASP A 193 0.79 -30.37 12.14
N VAL A 194 1.77 -30.17 11.26
CA VAL A 194 2.13 -31.15 10.22
C VAL A 194 2.60 -32.48 10.84
N LEU A 195 3.45 -32.43 11.87
CA LEU A 195 3.92 -33.63 12.57
C LEU A 195 2.80 -34.32 13.35
N GLN A 196 1.88 -33.56 13.94
CA GLN A 196 0.70 -34.10 14.60
C GLN A 196 -0.22 -34.82 13.60
N ASN A 197 -0.45 -34.23 12.44
CA ASN A 197 -1.24 -34.84 11.38
C ASN A 197 -0.58 -36.10 10.81
N ALA A 198 0.74 -36.11 10.67
CA ALA A 198 1.50 -37.28 10.23
C ALA A 198 1.44 -38.43 11.25
N GLU A 199 1.48 -38.14 12.55
CA GLU A 199 1.30 -39.14 13.62
C GLU A 199 -0.13 -39.70 13.60
N ASN A 200 -1.14 -38.83 13.52
CA ASN A 200 -2.55 -39.23 13.47
C ASN A 200 -2.87 -40.08 12.23
N SER A 201 -2.18 -39.84 11.13
CA SER A 201 -2.31 -40.59 9.87
C SER A 201 -1.45 -41.86 9.84
N GLY A 202 -0.69 -42.16 10.90
CA GLY A 202 0.18 -43.34 10.97
C GLY A 202 1.42 -43.28 10.06
N ILE A 203 1.75 -42.10 9.49
CA ILE A 203 2.91 -41.89 8.62
C ILE A 203 4.20 -41.90 9.46
N ILE A 204 4.13 -41.37 10.69
CA ILE A 204 5.22 -41.40 11.66
C ILE A 204 4.74 -41.97 13.00
N SER A 205 5.65 -42.58 13.75
CA SER A 205 5.40 -42.99 15.13
C SER A 205 5.53 -41.84 16.12
N ALA A 206 4.94 -41.98 17.30
CA ALA A 206 5.09 -41.04 18.40
C ALA A 206 6.57 -40.80 18.80
N SER A 207 7.42 -41.82 18.63
CA SER A 207 8.86 -41.69 18.87
C SER A 207 9.53 -40.83 17.80
N GLN A 208 9.20 -41.05 16.51
CA GLN A 208 9.74 -40.26 15.41
C GLN A 208 9.30 -38.79 15.50
N LYS A 209 8.04 -38.53 15.85
CA LYS A 209 7.55 -37.18 16.11
C LYS A 209 8.35 -36.47 17.19
N ARG A 210 8.62 -37.15 18.32
CA ARG A 210 9.38 -36.57 19.44
C ARG A 210 10.82 -36.22 19.03
N THR A 211 11.49 -37.08 18.27
CA THR A 211 12.83 -36.80 17.74
C THR A 211 12.83 -35.63 16.76
N LEU A 212 11.85 -35.56 15.86
CA LEU A 212 11.73 -34.45 14.90
C LEU A 212 11.46 -33.12 15.61
N LEU A 213 10.59 -33.09 16.61
CA LEU A 213 10.34 -31.89 17.42
C LEU A 213 11.58 -31.44 18.21
N GLN A 214 12.37 -32.38 18.74
CA GLN A 214 13.64 -32.07 19.40
C GLN A 214 14.67 -31.49 18.44
N GLU A 215 14.81 -32.07 17.24
CA GLU A 215 15.72 -31.56 16.20
C GLU A 215 15.30 -30.16 15.75
N ILE A 216 14.00 -29.94 15.52
CA ILE A 216 13.44 -28.64 15.16
C ILE A 216 13.72 -27.61 16.25
N ALA A 217 13.47 -27.95 17.53
CA ALA A 217 13.77 -27.07 18.65
C ALA A 217 15.27 -26.73 18.75
N SER A 218 16.16 -27.67 18.41
CA SER A 218 17.60 -27.46 18.44
C SER A 218 18.14 -26.58 17.31
N ARG A 219 17.39 -26.44 16.21
CA ARG A 219 17.76 -25.62 15.04
C ARG A 219 17.07 -24.25 15.03
N LEU A 220 16.05 -24.07 15.86
CA LEU A 220 15.27 -22.84 16.02
C LEU A 220 15.61 -22.07 17.33
N LEU A 221 16.61 -22.51 18.10
CA LEU A 221 17.14 -21.81 19.28
C LEU A 221 18.64 -21.56 19.07
#